data_AF-A0A3S5ES91-F1
#
_entry.id   AF-A0A3S5ES91-F1
#
_cell.length_a   1.000
_cell.length_b   1.000
_cell.length_c   1.000
_cell.angle_alpha   90.00
_cell.angle_beta   90.00
_cell.angle_gamma   90.00
#
_symmetry.space_group_name_H-M   'P 1'
#
loop_
_entity.id
_entity.type
_entity.pdbx_description
1 polymer ?
#
loop_
_entity_poly.entity_id
_entity_poly.type
_entity_poly.pdbx_seq_one_letter_code
_entity_poly.pdbx_strand_id
1 'polypeptide(L)'
;MQEATPEQNLPSFSTALFISSFAYKGLQSGVKTFSQFVPKSYCGISQPEPWIRIPKVAGVMTFPLNNGEELFVINAHLINFEWESKAYRKQLEQIFLLFLPIKVRLF
;
A
#
# COMPACT_ATOMS: atom_id res chain seq x y z
N MET A 1 -11.51 -10.32 -5.22
CA MET A 1 -11.82 -8.96 -4.73
C MET A 1 -10.53 -8.18 -4.71
N GLN A 2 -10.52 -6.88 -5.06
CA GLN A 2 -9.30 -6.05 -5.00
C GLN A 2 -8.92 -5.63 -3.57
N GLU A 3 -9.87 -5.69 -2.63
CA GLU A 3 -9.66 -5.34 -1.21
C GLU A 3 -9.51 -6.58 -0.33
N ALA A 4 -8.68 -6.45 0.70
CA ALA A 4 -8.53 -7.41 1.78
C ALA A 4 -9.20 -6.88 3.06
N THR A 5 -9.48 -7.79 3.98
CA THR A 5 -10.00 -7.49 5.31
C THR A 5 -9.00 -7.97 6.38
N PRO A 6 -9.21 -7.66 7.66
CA PRO A 6 -8.34 -8.18 8.71
C PRO A 6 -8.44 -9.71 8.88
N GLU A 7 -9.57 -10.32 8.49
CA GLU A 7 -9.91 -11.70 8.82
C GLU A 7 -9.22 -12.76 7.94
N GLN A 8 -8.77 -12.42 6.71
CA GLN A 8 -8.04 -13.41 5.90
C GLN A 8 -6.77 -13.83 6.64
N ASN A 9 -6.56 -15.13 6.79
CA ASN A 9 -5.36 -15.65 7.42
C ASN A 9 -4.75 -16.74 6.55
N LEU A 10 -3.44 -16.64 6.29
CA LEU A 10 -2.68 -17.62 5.53
C LEU A 10 -1.61 -18.20 6.47
N PRO A 11 -1.87 -19.36 7.10
CA PRO A 11 -1.06 -19.87 8.21
C PRO A 11 0.38 -20.22 7.81
N SER A 12 0.64 -20.39 6.52
CA SER A 12 1.98 -20.64 6.00
C SER A 12 2.93 -19.45 6.13
N PHE A 13 2.44 -18.24 6.46
CA PHE A 13 3.26 -17.03 6.59
C PHE A 13 3.37 -16.60 8.07
N SER A 14 4.58 -16.24 8.50
CA SER A 14 4.87 -15.80 9.86
C SER A 14 4.42 -14.37 10.16
N THR A 15 4.28 -13.53 9.13
CA THR A 15 3.95 -12.11 9.24
C THR A 15 2.77 -11.76 8.34
N ALA A 16 1.86 -10.95 8.87
CA ALA A 16 0.75 -10.38 8.11
C ALA A 16 0.62 -8.89 8.47
N LEU A 17 0.82 -8.01 7.48
CA LEU A 17 0.63 -6.57 7.63
C LEU A 17 -0.66 -6.15 6.94
N PHE A 18 -1.59 -5.58 7.71
CA PHE A 18 -2.84 -5.01 7.20
C PHE A 18 -2.80 -3.49 7.29
N ILE A 19 -3.10 -2.81 6.19
CA ILE A 19 -3.19 -1.35 6.13
C ILE A 19 -4.60 -1.00 5.69
N SER A 20 -5.38 -0.45 6.62
CA SER A 20 -6.78 -0.08 6.38
C SER A 20 -6.89 1.17 5.49
N SER A 21 -7.84 1.15 4.54
CA SER A 21 -8.27 2.31 3.77
C SER A 21 -9.50 2.99 4.39
N PHE A 22 -10.54 2.22 4.69
CA PHE A 22 -11.79 2.66 5.28
C PHE A 22 -12.47 1.51 6.04
N ALA A 23 -13.55 1.83 6.76
CA ALA A 23 -14.43 0.84 7.37
C ALA A 23 -15.89 1.14 7.03
N TYR A 24 -16.67 0.09 6.79
CA TYR A 24 -18.11 0.18 6.58
C TYR A 24 -18.84 -0.80 7.49
N LYS A 25 -19.77 -0.31 8.30
CA LYS A 25 -20.51 -1.12 9.30
C LYS A 25 -19.60 -1.95 10.22
N GLY A 26 -18.46 -1.38 10.62
CA GLY A 26 -17.48 -2.04 11.49
C GLY A 26 -16.53 -3.02 10.77
N LEU A 27 -16.72 -3.27 9.48
CA LEU A 27 -15.81 -4.10 8.68
C LEU A 27 -14.76 -3.22 8.03
N GLN A 28 -13.49 -3.47 8.36
CA GLN A 28 -12.36 -2.77 7.75
C GLN A 28 -12.06 -3.34 6.38
N SER A 29 -11.70 -2.44 5.47
CA SER A 29 -11.19 -2.76 4.15
C SER A 29 -9.81 -2.13 3.96
N GLY A 30 -8.97 -2.75 3.15
CA GLY A 30 -7.62 -2.27 2.88
C GLY A 30 -6.79 -3.21 2.03
N VAL A 31 -5.48 -3.16 2.21
CA VAL A 31 -4.51 -4.09 1.61
C VAL A 31 -3.86 -4.93 2.70
N LYS A 32 -3.56 -6.20 2.36
CA LYS A 32 -2.90 -7.13 3.26
C LYS A 32 -1.72 -7.79 2.58
N THR A 33 -0.57 -7.73 3.23
CA THR A 33 0.67 -8.38 2.77
C THR A 33 1.02 -9.51 3.74
N PHE A 34 1.17 -10.72 3.22
CA PHE A 34 1.68 -11.87 3.96
C PHE A 34 3.15 -12.11 3.58
N SER A 35 4.02 -12.30 4.56
CA SER A 35 5.45 -12.50 4.36
C SER A 35 6.03 -13.48 5.38
N GLN A 36 7.15 -14.11 5.03
CA GLN A 36 7.93 -14.94 5.96
C GLN A 36 8.84 -14.11 6.87
N PHE A 37 9.00 -12.83 6.55
CA PHE A 37 9.90 -11.90 7.23
C PHE A 37 9.12 -10.71 7.74
N VAL A 38 9.58 -10.15 8.86
CA VAL A 38 9.08 -8.86 9.37
C VAL A 38 9.70 -7.75 8.52
N PRO A 39 8.89 -6.81 7.97
CA PRO A 39 9.44 -5.69 7.24
C PRO A 39 10.28 -4.80 8.16
N LYS A 40 11.40 -4.29 7.67
CA LYS A 40 12.27 -3.32 8.37
C LYS A 40 11.56 -1.99 8.58
N SER A 41 10.78 -1.57 7.59
CA SER A 41 9.93 -0.38 7.67
C SER A 41 8.65 -0.60 6.88
N TYR A 42 7.58 0.09 7.26
CA TYR A 42 6.34 0.11 6.49
C TYR A 42 5.59 1.43 6.67
N CYS A 43 4.81 1.81 5.65
CA CYS A 43 3.87 2.92 5.72
C CYS A 43 2.66 2.68 4.81
N GLY A 44 1.57 3.41 5.06
CA GLY A 44 0.37 3.39 4.23
C GLY A 44 0.12 4.75 3.59
N ILE A 45 -0.27 4.77 2.32
CA ILE A 45 -0.78 5.96 1.64
C ILE A 45 -2.24 5.73 1.29
N SER A 46 -3.10 6.68 1.64
CA SER A 46 -4.52 6.66 1.31
C SER A 46 -4.90 7.86 0.43
N GLN A 47 -5.73 7.63 -0.58
CA GLN A 47 -6.29 8.67 -1.43
C GLN A 47 -7.78 8.42 -1.71
N PRO A 48 -8.65 9.43 -1.55
CA PRO A 48 -10.06 9.31 -1.87
C PRO A 48 -10.29 9.20 -3.38
N GLU A 49 -11.18 8.31 -3.81
CA GLU A 49 -11.58 8.27 -5.22
C GLU A 49 -12.33 9.53 -5.65
N PRO A 50 -12.15 10.03 -6.88
CA PRO A 50 -12.81 11.23 -7.36
C PRO A 50 -14.34 11.19 -7.30
N TRP A 51 -14.96 10.07 -7.70
CA TRP A 51 -16.42 9.99 -7.84
C TRP A 51 -17.11 9.55 -6.55
N ILE A 52 -16.71 8.41 -6.00
CA ILE A 52 -17.42 7.77 -4.89
C ILE A 52 -16.79 8.05 -3.52
N ARG A 53 -15.65 8.76 -3.48
CA ARG A 53 -14.93 9.19 -2.27
C ARG A 53 -14.46 8.07 -1.32
N ILE A 54 -14.73 6.81 -1.66
CA ILE A 54 -14.18 5.65 -0.96
C ILE A 54 -12.66 5.69 -1.10
N PRO A 55 -11.89 5.68 0.00
CA PRO A 55 -10.43 5.72 -0.06
C PRO A 55 -9.82 4.45 -0.67
N LYS A 56 -8.79 4.66 -1.49
CA LYS A 56 -7.87 3.66 -2.01
C LYS A 56 -6.56 3.74 -1.26
N VAL A 57 -5.90 2.59 -1.07
CA VAL A 57 -4.74 2.51 -0.18
C VAL A 57 -3.62 1.70 -0.81
N ALA A 58 -2.39 2.13 -0.54
CA ALA A 58 -1.19 1.37 -0.82
C ALA A 58 -0.38 1.17 0.46
N GLY A 59 0.12 -0.04 0.64
CA GLY A 59 1.13 -0.40 1.62
C GLY A 59 2.51 -0.39 0.97
N VAL A 60 3.45 0.29 1.61
CA VAL A 60 4.85 0.34 1.22
C VAL A 60 5.67 -0.29 2.32
N MET A 61 6.55 -1.21 1.98
CA MET A 61 7.39 -1.93 2.93
C MET A 61 8.82 -2.06 2.42
N THR A 62 9.79 -2.11 3.34
CA THR A 62 11.16 -2.56 3.02
C THR A 62 11.48 -3.85 3.75
N PHE A 63 12.05 -4.83 3.06
CA PHE A 63 12.49 -6.10 3.63
C PHE A 63 14.00 -6.24 3.47
N PRO A 64 14.74 -6.67 4.52
CA PRO A 64 16.16 -6.92 4.39
C PRO A 64 16.42 -8.16 3.52
N LEU A 65 17.41 -8.09 2.65
CA LEU A 65 17.94 -9.22 1.88
C LEU A 65 19.24 -9.74 2.51
N ASN A 66 19.57 -11.01 2.25
CA ASN A 66 20.74 -11.66 2.86
C ASN A 66 22.09 -11.03 2.45
N ASN A 67 22.13 -10.32 1.32
CA ASN A 67 23.31 -9.61 0.82
C ASN A 67 23.45 -8.18 1.41
N GLY A 68 22.59 -7.78 2.35
CA GLY A 68 22.59 -6.45 2.95
C GLY A 68 21.80 -5.39 2.17
N GLU A 69 21.25 -5.74 1.01
CA GLU A 69 20.34 -4.87 0.26
C GLU A 69 18.92 -4.85 0.88
N GLU A 70 18.09 -3.93 0.42
CA GLU A 70 16.69 -3.85 0.82
C GLU A 70 15.77 -4.09 -0.38
N LEU A 71 14.80 -4.98 -0.22
CA LEU A 71 13.70 -5.18 -1.14
C LEU A 71 12.57 -4.21 -0.78
N PHE A 72 12.34 -3.23 -1.64
CA PHE A 72 11.18 -2.35 -1.54
C PHE A 72 9.96 -3.02 -2.19
N VAL A 73 8.86 -3.13 -1.46
CA VAL A 73 7.63 -3.80 -1.90
C VAL A 73 6.47 -2.84 -1.77
N ILE A 74 5.62 -2.80 -2.79
CA ILE A 74 4.34 -2.10 -2.76
C ILE A 74 3.22 -3.10 -2.95
N ASN A 75 2.22 -3.01 -2.07
CA ASN A 75 0.93 -3.64 -2.24
C ASN A 75 -0.13 -2.54 -2.36
N ALA A 76 -0.65 -2.29 -3.57
CA ALA A 76 -1.53 -1.16 -3.83
C ALA A 76 -2.89 -1.58 -4.34
N HIS A 77 -3.93 -0.97 -3.77
CA HIS A 77 -5.25 -0.88 -4.37
C HIS A 77 -5.40 0.53 -4.93
N LEU A 78 -5.49 0.64 -6.25
CA LEU A 78 -5.43 1.92 -6.97
C LEU A 78 -6.82 2.51 -7.27
N ILE A 79 -6.84 3.76 -7.70
CA ILE A 79 -8.05 4.47 -8.18
C ILE A 79 -8.65 3.71 -9.36
N ASN A 80 -9.95 3.45 -9.27
CA ASN A 80 -10.77 2.79 -10.28
C ASN A 80 -11.78 3.75 -10.93
N PHE A 81 -12.33 4.71 -10.17
CA PHE A 81 -13.44 5.55 -10.59
C PHE A 81 -13.04 7.02 -10.82
N GLU A 82 -12.66 7.30 -12.05
CA GLU A 82 -12.40 8.65 -12.56
C GLU A 82 -12.68 8.75 -14.06
N TRP A 83 -12.78 9.98 -14.58
CA TRP A 83 -13.06 10.21 -16.01
C TRP A 83 -11.80 10.18 -16.88
N GLU A 84 -10.75 10.87 -16.42
CA GLU A 84 -9.40 10.87 -17.03
C GLU A 84 -8.43 10.27 -16.03
N SER A 85 -7.26 9.79 -16.45
CA SER A 85 -6.26 9.16 -15.57
C SER A 85 -5.46 10.10 -14.65
N LYS A 86 -5.99 11.29 -14.37
CA LYS A 86 -5.28 12.34 -13.61
C LYS A 86 -5.07 11.95 -12.16
N ALA A 87 -6.10 11.45 -11.47
CA ALA A 87 -5.99 11.08 -10.07
C ALA A 87 -5.23 9.77 -9.92
N TYR A 88 -5.45 8.77 -10.79
CA TYR A 88 -4.64 7.54 -10.82
C TYR A 88 -3.15 7.84 -11.00
N ARG A 89 -2.79 8.70 -11.96
CA ARG A 89 -1.40 9.10 -12.18
C ARG A 89 -0.82 9.80 -10.95
N LYS A 90 -1.58 10.72 -10.35
CA LYS A 90 -1.16 11.40 -9.10
C LYS A 90 -0.98 10.41 -7.94
N GLN A 91 -1.80 9.36 -7.87
CA GLN A 91 -1.64 8.29 -6.87
C GLN A 91 -0.32 7.56 -7.05
N LEU A 92 -0.01 7.15 -8.28
CA LEU A 92 1.26 6.49 -8.59
C LEU A 92 2.46 7.40 -8.32
N GLU A 93 2.40 8.67 -8.70
CA GLU A 93 3.44 9.64 -8.41
C GLU A 93 3.69 9.77 -6.90
N GLN A 94 2.64 9.86 -6.08
CA GLN A 94 2.79 9.90 -4.62
C GLN A 94 3.40 8.63 -4.03
N ILE A 95 3.02 7.46 -4.54
CA ILE A 95 3.60 6.19 -4.14
C ILE A 95 5.09 6.15 -4.53
N PHE A 96 5.43 6.58 -5.75
CA PHE A 96 6.80 6.56 -6.24
C PHE A 96 7.71 7.59 -5.55
N LEU A 97 7.17 8.69 -5.04
CA LEU A 97 7.93 9.64 -4.21
C LEU A 97 8.47 9.02 -2.92
N LEU A 98 7.85 7.95 -2.39
CA LEU A 98 8.37 7.24 -1.23
C LEU A 98 9.62 6.40 -1.52
N PHE A 99 9.90 6.09 -2.78
CA PHE A 99 11.14 5.41 -3.16
C PHE A 99 12.33 6.34 -3.17
N LEU A 100 12.11 7.65 -3.33
CA LEU A 100 13.22 8.58 -3.37
C LEU A 100 13.78 8.66 -1.95
N PRO A 101 15.04 8.23 -1.72
CA PRO A 101 15.71 8.57 -0.48
C PRO A 101 15.65 10.10 -0.34
N ILE A 102 15.72 10.60 0.89
CA ILE A 102 15.72 12.02 1.30
C ILE A 102 16.97 12.77 0.74
N LYS A 103 17.32 12.58 -0.53
CA LYS A 103 18.55 13.03 -1.18
C LYS A 103 18.41 13.38 -2.66
N VAL A 104 17.21 13.62 -3.17
CA VAL A 104 17.06 14.28 -4.48
C VAL A 104 16.32 15.60 -4.30
N ARG A 105 17.10 16.62 -3.92
CA ARG A 105 16.78 18.01 -4.23
C ARG A 105 17.01 18.14 -5.73
N LEU A 106 15.94 18.12 -6.51
CA LEU A 106 15.99 18.49 -7.92
C LEU A 106 16.54 19.92 -8.00
N PHE A 107 17.48 20.11 -8.93
CA PHE A 107 18.15 21.38 -9.21
C PHE A 107 17.16 22.52 -9.42
#